data_AF-A0AAN7FTB7-F1
#
_entry.id   AF-A0AAN7FTB7-F1
#
_cell.length_a   1.000
_cell.length_b   1.000
_cell.length_c   1.000
_cell.angle_alpha   90.00
_cell.angle_beta   90.00
_cell.angle_gamma   90.00
#
_symmetry.space_group_name_H-M   'P 1'
#
loop_
_entity.id
_entity.type
_entity.pdbx_description
1 polymer ?
#
loop_
_entity_poly.entity_id
_entity_poly.type
_entity_poly.pdbx_seq_one_letter_code
_entity_poly.pdbx_strand_id
1 'polypeptide(L)'
;MEPSSQAEPILQRLPTGDNVVVCEGAVREKPSSKEEVLQFLKDYFGGHAATVGSVLVTNLKSGFRKGEWDQVEEYKENGTLVQAYVHLQFARLLASMRQLYIS
;
A
#
# COMPACT_ATOMS: atom_id res chain seq x y z
N MET A 1 -4.39 -5.20 34.83
CA MET A 1 -5.44 -4.30 34.30
C MET A 1 -6.02 -5.04 33.11
N GLU A 2 -7.18 -5.68 33.30
CA GLU A 2 -7.83 -6.46 32.24
C GLU A 2 -8.28 -5.52 31.12
N PRO A 3 -8.15 -5.90 29.83
CA PRO A 3 -8.66 -5.09 28.74
C PRO A 3 -10.16 -4.88 28.90
N SER A 4 -10.66 -3.68 28.59
CA SER A 4 -12.11 -3.45 28.57
C SER A 4 -12.77 -4.37 27.53
N SER A 5 -14.01 -4.79 27.77
CA SER A 5 -14.77 -5.71 26.89
C SER A 5 -14.94 -5.23 25.44
N GLN A 6 -14.69 -3.94 25.19
CA GLN A 6 -14.68 -3.32 23.86
C GLN A 6 -13.32 -3.42 23.14
N ALA A 7 -12.22 -3.71 23.86
CA ALA A 7 -10.88 -3.83 23.29
C ALA A 7 -10.58 -5.25 22.76
N GLU A 8 -11.20 -6.29 23.33
CA GLU A 8 -11.00 -7.68 22.91
C GLU A 8 -11.29 -7.96 21.42
N PRO A 9 -12.33 -7.39 20.78
CA PRO A 9 -12.59 -7.60 19.35
C PRO A 9 -11.55 -6.94 18.43
N ILE A 10 -10.91 -5.86 18.89
CA ILE A 10 -9.90 -5.11 18.11
C ILE A 10 -8.55 -5.83 18.22
N LEU A 11 -8.21 -6.33 19.41
CA LEU A 11 -6.98 -7.11 19.66
C LEU A 11 -6.93 -8.43 18.87
N GLN A 12 -8.08 -8.93 18.41
CA GLN A 12 -8.17 -10.13 17.57
C GLN A 12 -8.04 -9.85 16.06
N ARG A 13 -7.87 -8.60 15.63
CA ARG A 13 -7.72 -8.25 14.21
C ARG A 13 -6.30 -7.75 13.96
N LEU A 14 -5.59 -8.42 13.05
CA LEU A 14 -4.25 -8.03 12.62
C LEU A 14 -4.31 -7.44 11.19
N PRO A 15 -4.19 -6.12 11.04
CA PRO A 15 -3.89 -5.51 9.74
C PRO A 15 -2.44 -5.79 9.34
N THR A 16 -2.26 -6.18 8.09
CA THR A 16 -0.98 -6.18 7.39
C THR A 16 -1.18 -5.55 6.03
N GLY A 17 -0.19 -4.83 5.52
CA GLY A 17 -0.24 -4.28 4.18
C GLY A 17 1.15 -4.12 3.61
N ASP A 18 1.21 -3.95 2.30
CA ASP A 18 2.46 -3.74 1.58
C ASP A 18 2.22 -2.85 0.36
N ASN A 19 3.26 -2.17 -0.09
CA ASN A 19 3.22 -1.33 -1.29
C ASN A 19 4.43 -1.63 -2.17
N VAL A 20 4.19 -1.70 -3.47
CA VAL A 20 5.23 -1.86 -4.49
C VAL A 20 5.10 -0.80 -5.56
N VAL A 21 6.25 -0.47 -6.17
CA VAL A 21 6.29 0.37 -7.37
C VAL A 21 6.36 -0.56 -8.58
N VAL A 22 5.48 -0.32 -9.55
CA VAL A 22 5.47 -0.99 -10.84
C VAL A 22 5.94 0.03 -11.88
N CYS A 23 6.95 -0.33 -12.67
CA CYS A 23 7.47 0.51 -13.75
C CYS A 23 7.64 -0.33 -14.99
N GLU A 24 7.05 0.10 -16.11
CA GLU A 24 6.98 -0.67 -17.36
C GLU A 24 6.38 -2.07 -17.15
N GLY A 25 5.37 -2.18 -16.28
CA GLY A 25 4.68 -3.43 -15.97
C GLY A 25 5.45 -4.39 -15.05
N ALA A 26 6.66 -4.03 -14.58
CA ALA A 26 7.47 -4.84 -13.68
C ALA A 26 7.53 -4.24 -12.27
N VAL A 27 7.41 -5.08 -11.24
CA VAL A 27 7.65 -4.69 -9.83
C VAL A 27 9.13 -4.34 -9.65
N ARG A 28 9.39 -3.19 -9.03
CA ARG A 28 10.74 -2.71 -8.74
C ARG A 28 11.13 -3.03 -7.29
N GLU A 29 12.33 -3.56 -7.14
CA GLU A 29 13.00 -3.76 -5.86
C GLU A 29 13.60 -2.45 -5.33
N LYS A 30 14.11 -2.48 -4.09
CA LYS A 30 14.86 -1.35 -3.55
C LYS A 30 16.23 -1.27 -4.25
N PRO A 31 16.64 -0.10 -4.75
CA PRO A 31 17.96 0.06 -5.34
C PRO A 31 19.03 -0.16 -4.29
N SER A 32 20.11 -0.81 -4.70
CA SER A 32 21.23 -1.24 -3.88
C SER A 32 22.46 -0.32 -3.99
N SER A 33 22.45 0.58 -4.98
CA SER A 33 23.56 1.49 -5.29
C SER A 33 23.05 2.86 -5.75
N LYS A 34 23.94 3.86 -5.68
CA LYS A 34 23.63 5.23 -6.11
C LYS A 34 23.37 5.31 -7.62
N GLU A 35 24.11 4.53 -8.39
CA GLU A 35 23.99 4.43 -9.85
C GLU A 35 22.61 3.86 -10.22
N GLU A 36 22.16 2.83 -9.50
CA GLU A 36 20.83 2.24 -9.68
C GLU A 36 19.71 3.19 -9.27
N VAL A 37 19.88 3.98 -8.20
CA VAL A 37 18.93 5.05 -7.83
C VAL A 37 18.75 6.03 -8.98
N LEU A 38 19.85 6.48 -9.60
CA LEU A 38 19.78 7.40 -10.73
C LEU A 38 19.11 6.78 -11.96
N GLN A 39 19.35 5.50 -12.21
CA GLN A 39 18.70 4.79 -13.30
C GLN A 39 17.20 4.64 -13.04
N PHE A 40 16.79 4.29 -11.82
CA PHE A 40 15.38 4.17 -11.46
C PHE A 40 14.66 5.50 -11.60
N LEU A 41 15.29 6.60 -11.16
CA LEU A 41 14.74 7.93 -11.37
C LEU A 41 14.50 8.20 -12.86
N LYS A 42 15.47 7.90 -13.74
CA LYS A 42 15.31 8.07 -15.20
C LYS A 42 14.28 7.14 -15.83
N ASP A 43 14.15 5.92 -15.34
CA ASP A 43 13.14 4.97 -15.82
C ASP A 43 11.75 5.48 -15.44
N TYR A 44 11.57 5.92 -14.19
CA TYR A 44 10.34 6.59 -13.77
C TYR A 44 10.11 7.84 -14.62
N PHE A 45 11.12 8.72 -14.78
CA PHE A 45 11.36 9.64 -15.92
C PHE A 45 10.48 9.42 -17.16
N GLY A 46 10.92 8.48 -17.99
CA GLY A 46 10.41 8.30 -19.34
C GLY A 46 9.37 7.18 -19.49
N GLY A 47 9.00 6.51 -18.40
CA GLY A 47 8.16 5.31 -18.43
C GLY A 47 6.80 5.44 -17.73
N HIS A 48 5.98 4.41 -17.90
CA HIS A 48 4.73 4.21 -17.18
C HIS A 48 5.02 3.63 -15.79
N ALA A 49 4.86 4.47 -14.77
CA ALA A 49 5.00 4.07 -13.37
C ALA A 49 3.65 4.09 -12.65
N ALA A 50 3.49 3.18 -11.69
CA ALA A 50 2.33 3.11 -10.81
C ALA A 50 2.76 2.61 -9.44
N THR A 51 2.03 3.01 -8.40
CA THR A 51 2.12 2.40 -7.08
C THR A 51 0.93 1.47 -6.87
N VAL A 52 1.21 0.24 -6.43
CA VAL A 52 0.20 -0.76 -6.07
C VAL A 52 0.29 -1.02 -4.58
N GLY A 53 -0.82 -0.84 -3.86
CA GLY A 53 -0.91 -1.06 -2.42
C GLY A 53 -1.93 -2.12 -2.07
N SER A 54 -1.66 -2.93 -1.06
CA SER A 54 -2.59 -3.96 -0.57
C SER A 54 -2.71 -3.94 0.94
N VAL A 55 -3.88 -4.36 1.43
CA VAL A 55 -4.12 -4.60 2.86
C VAL A 55 -4.86 -5.91 3.05
N LEU A 56 -4.51 -6.62 4.11
CA LEU A 56 -5.11 -7.86 4.57
C LEU A 56 -5.40 -7.74 6.06
N VAL A 57 -6.65 -8.02 6.46
CA VAL A 57 -7.04 -8.13 7.86
C VAL A 57 -7.24 -9.60 8.20
N THR A 58 -6.52 -10.07 9.21
CA THR A 58 -6.64 -11.44 9.73
C THR A 58 -7.34 -11.42 11.08
N ASN A 59 -8.40 -12.21 11.23
CA ASN A 59 -8.97 -12.53 12.55
C ASN A 59 -8.11 -13.62 13.20
N LEU A 60 -7.38 -13.26 14.25
CA LEU A 60 -6.42 -14.14 14.92
C LEU A 60 -7.07 -15.31 15.67
N LYS A 61 -8.36 -15.20 16.01
CA LYS A 61 -9.11 -16.24 16.72
C LYS A 61 -9.63 -17.34 15.78
N SER A 62 -10.15 -16.96 14.62
CA SER A 62 -10.75 -17.88 13.64
C SER A 62 -9.84 -18.22 12.46
N GLY A 63 -8.78 -17.44 12.24
CA GLY A 63 -7.93 -17.52 11.05
C GLY A 63 -8.56 -16.92 9.79
N PHE A 64 -9.79 -16.39 9.84
CA PHE A 64 -10.44 -15.78 8.69
C PHE A 64 -9.66 -14.54 8.20
N ARG A 65 -9.57 -14.38 6.88
CA ARG A 65 -8.79 -13.32 6.22
C ARG A 65 -9.61 -12.63 5.16
N LYS A 66 -9.53 -11.30 5.12
CA LYS A 66 -10.12 -10.50 4.03
C LYS A 66 -9.18 -9.34 3.69
N GLY A 67 -8.97 -9.11 2.41
CA GLY A 67 -8.04 -8.10 1.91
C GLY A 67 -8.52 -7.45 0.62
N GLU A 68 -7.84 -6.37 0.26
CA GLU A 68 -8.14 -5.49 -0.87
C GLU A 68 -6.85 -4.83 -1.35
N TRP A 69 -6.86 -4.32 -2.57
CA TRP A 69 -5.73 -3.61 -3.15
C TRP A 69 -6.22 -2.49 -4.07
N ASP A 70 -5.40 -1.46 -4.24
CA ASP A 70 -5.64 -0.33 -5.15
C ASP A 70 -4.35 0.00 -5.93
N GLN A 71 -4.51 0.57 -7.12
CA GLN A 71 -3.41 1.01 -7.98
C GLN A 71 -3.66 2.44 -8.42
N VAL A 72 -2.62 3.26 -8.33
CA VAL A 72 -2.63 4.63 -8.84
C VAL A 72 -1.49 4.75 -9.83
N GLU A 73 -1.85 5.04 -11.08
CA GLU A 73 -0.89 5.42 -12.11
C GLU A 73 -0.34 6.81 -11.80
N GLU A 74 0.98 6.96 -11.94
CA GLU A 74 1.67 8.20 -11.72
C GLU A 74 1.81 8.95 -13.05
N TYR A 75 0.98 9.98 -13.24
CA TYR A 75 1.06 10.83 -14.42
C TYR A 75 2.06 11.96 -14.22
N LYS A 76 2.83 12.24 -15.27
CA LYS A 76 3.82 13.31 -15.29
C LYS A 76 3.31 14.49 -16.10
N GLU A 77 3.45 15.67 -15.52
CA GLU A 77 3.27 16.93 -16.24
C GLU A 77 4.62 17.67 -16.24
N ASN A 78 5.13 18.01 -17.43
CA ASN A 78 6.34 18.83 -17.64
C ASN A 78 7.61 18.36 -16.91
N GLY A 79 7.84 17.04 -16.82
CA GLY A 79 9.07 16.47 -16.25
C GLY A 79 9.19 16.59 -14.73
N THR A 80 8.17 17.12 -14.05
CA THR A 80 8.09 17.06 -12.59
C THR A 80 7.43 15.73 -12.22
N LEU A 81 8.11 14.93 -11.41
CA LEU A 81 7.50 13.80 -10.71
C LEU A 81 6.48 14.44 -9.76
N VAL A 82 5.22 14.53 -10.20
CA VAL A 82 4.14 15.02 -9.34
C VAL A 82 4.16 14.09 -8.15
N GLN A 83 4.47 14.66 -6.99
CA GLN A 83 4.59 13.99 -5.70
C GLN A 83 3.22 13.43 -5.32
N ALA A 84 2.83 12.34 -5.97
CA ALA A 84 1.51 11.79 -5.88
C ALA A 84 1.57 10.49 -5.08
N TYR A 85 1.11 10.60 -3.82
CA TYR A 85 0.03 9.72 -3.38
C TYR A 85 0.38 8.32 -2.83
N VAL A 86 1.52 8.13 -2.13
CA VAL A 86 1.58 7.05 -1.13
C VAL A 86 0.49 7.24 -0.05
N HIS A 87 0.10 8.50 0.23
CA HIS A 87 -0.87 8.84 1.27
C HIS A 87 -2.34 8.57 0.90
N LEU A 88 -2.71 8.55 -0.38
CA LEU A 88 -4.11 8.38 -0.79
C LEU A 88 -4.52 6.91 -0.95
N GLN A 89 -3.55 6.05 -1.29
CA GLN A 89 -3.70 4.59 -1.34
C GLN A 89 -4.22 4.05 -0.01
N PHE A 90 -3.57 4.45 1.08
CA PHE A 90 -3.98 4.04 2.42
C PHE A 90 -5.37 4.57 2.79
N ALA A 91 -5.74 5.79 2.38
CA ALA A 91 -7.05 6.36 2.71
C ALA A 91 -8.23 5.64 2.02
N ARG A 92 -8.05 5.22 0.76
CA ARG A 92 -9.05 4.42 0.03
C ARG A 92 -9.18 3.01 0.60
N LEU A 93 -8.04 2.37 0.88
CA LEU A 93 -8.01 1.07 1.52
C LEU A 93 -8.60 1.12 2.95
N LEU A 94 -8.38 2.20 3.70
CA LEU A 94 -8.99 2.43 5.02
C LEU A 94 -10.52 2.58 4.96
N ALA A 95 -11.05 3.24 3.92
CA ALA A 95 -12.50 3.36 3.73
C ALA A 95 -13.16 2.00 3.52
N SER A 96 -12.57 1.12 2.70
CA SER A 96 -13.06 -0.24 2.53
C SER A 96 -12.82 -1.12 3.77
N MET A 97 -11.70 -0.91 4.47
CA MET A 97 -11.39 -1.59 5.72
C MET A 97 -12.38 -1.27 6.85
N ARG A 98 -13.07 -0.12 6.84
CA ARG A 98 -14.08 0.22 7.85
C ARG A 98 -15.15 -0.87 7.99
N GLN A 99 -15.50 -1.55 6.89
CA GLN A 99 -16.44 -2.68 6.88
C GLN A 99 -15.86 -3.97 7.50
N LEU A 100 -14.53 -4.08 7.63
CA LEU A 100 -13.83 -5.24 8.22
C LEU A 100 -13.67 -5.13 9.74
N TYR A 101 -13.63 -3.91 10.27
CA TYR A 101 -13.42 -3.64 11.69
C TYR A 101 -14.71 -3.45 12.49
N ILE A 102 -15.84 -3.11 11.85
CA ILE A 102 -17.10 -2.72 12.54
C ILE A 102 -18.19 -3.82 12.53
N SER A 103 -17.98 -4.97 11.88
CA SER A 103 -18.91 -6.11 11.97
C SER A 103 -18.74 -6.91 13.26
#